data_AF-A0A3R9RT23-F1
#
_entry.id   AF-A0A3R9RT23-F1
#
_cell.length_a   1.000
_cell.length_b   1.000
_cell.length_c   1.000
_cell.angle_alpha   90.00
_cell.angle_beta   90.00
_cell.angle_gamma   90.00
#
_symmetry.space_group_name_H-M   'P 1'
#
loop_
_entity.id
_entity.type
_entity.pdbx_description
1 polymer ?
#
loop_
_entity_poly.entity_id
_entity_poly.type
_entity_poly.pdbx_seq_one_letter_code
_entity_poly.pdbx_strand_id
1 'polypeptide(L)'
;MIDLELLRCVKCGAPLPKPEGEYVKCEYCGYVQRIVDARQYVDKLRGEIFKWISEMIPPAVITSEVADVVARHNLFAYNVKPRLIAENSMYRARLSLILSDSVIRLPQWDVKLDDNPKGAYEKLARIEGLSPLVVVDEDRAFFSEVMGNGGLYAYLLNALSLINEKADFDLIKRNLEEALKYAEGRNALQDRIKAASLAYDAINSLFNGDPKGAKMKADEALSYIKKSREEANNPEYAFMIPGIEKEIRVIETIENLSTAAIAYFEAGGDPNELMARIWKFFSIVEKFRKEINADISVYREISQSISDIISAKTGKGEIELLPGEGDILIPMWLVSITYTFVTGVLMAKKGKMVEDVTLVSAIPAENSVSDVFMMRSGKLMDMLKGREEKLSRGSEVIPEPRRSSISWSTAVIPPVITREQADRLLEDYLAEVSRRTGGKVKFGTGTVKGLVFVPAKLKGDIFDIPVLKEAPVLIKADNLVEVAL
;
A
#
# COMPACT_ATOMS: atom_id res chain seq x y z
N MET A 1 -15.28 -44.18 7.53
CA MET A 1 -13.92 -43.65 7.81
C MET A 1 -13.84 -42.24 7.25
N ILE A 2 -13.25 -41.28 7.97
CA ILE A 2 -13.04 -39.92 7.46
C ILE A 2 -11.87 -39.99 6.49
N ASP A 3 -12.16 -39.89 5.20
CA ASP A 3 -11.13 -40.02 4.18
C ASP A 3 -10.46 -38.67 3.92
N LEU A 4 -9.47 -38.36 4.76
CA LEU A 4 -8.44 -37.40 4.37
C LEU A 4 -7.50 -38.12 3.41
N GLU A 5 -7.89 -38.15 2.13
CA GLU A 5 -7.08 -38.75 1.05
C GLU A 5 -5.85 -37.88 0.70
N LEU A 6 -5.91 -36.58 0.99
CA LEU A 6 -4.88 -35.61 0.62
C LEU A 6 -3.81 -35.47 1.70
N LEU A 7 -2.55 -35.67 1.31
CA LEU A 7 -1.40 -35.28 2.12
C LEU A 7 -1.46 -33.78 2.41
N ARG A 8 -0.93 -33.34 3.56
CA ARG A 8 -0.91 -31.92 3.96
C ARG A 8 0.49 -31.45 4.33
N CYS A 9 0.76 -30.18 4.07
CA CYS A 9 2.06 -29.57 4.33
C CYS A 9 2.30 -29.43 5.83
N VAL A 10 3.45 -29.89 6.32
CA VAL A 10 3.81 -29.77 7.74
C VAL A 10 4.06 -28.31 8.17
N LYS A 11 4.46 -27.44 7.23
CA LYS A 11 4.73 -26.02 7.47
C LYS A 11 3.42 -25.22 7.55
N CYS A 12 2.64 -25.18 6.48
CA CYS A 12 1.46 -24.31 6.40
C CYS A 12 0.13 -25.05 6.58
N GLY A 13 0.07 -26.39 6.62
CA GLY A 13 -1.19 -27.15 6.76
C GLY A 13 -2.03 -27.31 5.49
N ALA A 14 -1.69 -26.61 4.40
CA ALA A 14 -2.38 -26.68 3.11
C ALA A 14 -2.31 -28.10 2.50
N PRO A 15 -3.29 -28.50 1.66
CA PRO A 15 -3.22 -29.75 0.93
C PRO A 15 -2.00 -29.79 0.01
N LEU A 16 -1.45 -30.97 -0.19
CA LEU A 16 -0.30 -31.23 -1.06
C LEU A 16 -0.75 -31.87 -2.37
N PRO A 17 -0.04 -31.59 -3.47
CA PRO A 17 -0.26 -32.28 -4.73
C PRO A 17 0.05 -33.78 -4.57
N LYS A 18 -0.42 -34.57 -5.53
CA LYS A 18 -0.12 -36.00 -5.57
C LYS A 18 1.40 -36.21 -5.64
N PRO A 19 1.98 -37.04 -4.75
CA PRO A 19 3.42 -37.22 -4.71
C PRO A 19 3.95 -38.03 -5.91
N GLU A 20 5.07 -37.59 -6.49
CA GLU A 20 5.75 -38.25 -7.62
C GLU A 20 7.16 -38.78 -7.28
N GLY A 21 7.63 -38.59 -6.05
CA GLY A 21 8.98 -38.96 -5.62
C GLY A 21 9.08 -39.24 -4.12
N GLU A 22 10.24 -39.02 -3.49
CA GLU A 22 10.40 -39.08 -2.02
C GLU A 22 10.01 -37.74 -1.34
N TYR A 23 10.20 -36.65 -2.06
CA TYR A 23 9.92 -35.28 -1.63
C TYR A 23 8.74 -34.69 -2.39
N VAL A 24 8.03 -33.77 -1.75
CA VAL A 24 6.94 -33.00 -2.34
C VAL A 24 7.08 -31.53 -1.95
N LYS A 25 6.97 -30.63 -2.94
CA LYS A 25 6.93 -29.18 -2.74
C LYS A 25 5.48 -28.73 -2.57
N CYS A 26 5.21 -27.94 -1.53
CA CYS A 26 3.89 -27.33 -1.34
C CYS A 26 3.68 -26.18 -2.32
N GLU A 27 2.61 -26.24 -3.12
CA GLU A 27 2.24 -25.18 -4.08
C GLU A 27 1.80 -23.88 -3.40
N TYR A 28 1.44 -23.93 -2.12
CA TYR A 28 0.87 -22.79 -1.38
C TYR A 28 1.86 -22.08 -0.47
N CYS A 29 3.00 -22.68 -0.13
CA CYS A 29 4.03 -22.00 0.68
C CYS A 29 5.47 -22.27 0.23
N GLY A 30 5.65 -23.04 -0.84
CA GLY A 30 6.97 -23.37 -1.39
C GLY A 30 7.80 -24.38 -0.58
N TYR A 31 7.34 -24.79 0.62
CA TYR A 31 8.09 -25.70 1.48
C TYR A 31 8.23 -27.09 0.86
N VAL A 32 9.47 -27.60 0.84
CA VAL A 32 9.80 -28.96 0.38
C VAL A 32 9.91 -29.87 1.59
N GLN A 33 9.21 -31.00 1.58
CA GLN A 33 9.18 -31.96 2.69
C GLN A 33 9.23 -33.40 2.20
N ARG A 34 9.65 -34.31 3.08
CA ARG A 34 9.58 -35.75 2.79
C ARG A 34 8.14 -36.23 2.93
N ILE A 35 7.74 -37.15 2.07
CA ILE A 35 6.38 -37.73 2.13
C ILE A 35 6.13 -38.47 3.45
N VAL A 36 7.17 -39.07 4.04
CA VAL A 36 7.07 -39.77 5.33
C VAL A 36 6.62 -38.79 6.42
N ASP A 37 7.19 -37.59 6.45
CA ASP A 37 6.84 -36.55 7.43
C ASP A 37 5.42 -36.04 7.22
N ALA A 38 5.02 -35.82 5.96
CA ALA A 38 3.66 -35.42 5.61
C ALA A 38 2.63 -36.49 5.99
N ARG A 39 2.93 -37.78 5.82
CA ARG A 39 2.07 -38.90 6.25
C ARG A 39 1.91 -38.94 7.76
N GLN A 40 3.01 -38.88 8.51
CA GLN A 40 2.97 -38.84 9.97
C GLN A 40 2.15 -37.65 10.49
N TYR A 41 2.30 -36.49 9.87
CA TYR A 41 1.52 -35.32 10.19
C TYR A 41 0.02 -35.51 9.92
N VAL A 42 -0.34 -36.07 8.77
CA VAL A 42 -1.75 -36.37 8.44
C VAL A 42 -2.34 -37.43 9.37
N ASP A 43 -1.59 -38.47 9.74
CA ASP A 43 -2.05 -39.49 10.69
C ASP A 43 -2.33 -38.88 12.07
N LYS A 44 -1.46 -37.98 12.54
CA LYS A 44 -1.69 -37.22 13.76
C LYS A 44 -2.95 -36.36 13.65
N LEU A 45 -3.09 -35.60 12.56
CA LEU A 45 -4.25 -34.74 12.33
C LEU A 45 -5.55 -35.56 12.24
N ARG A 46 -5.53 -36.72 11.59
CA ARG A 46 -6.67 -37.65 11.53
C ARG A 46 -7.07 -38.12 12.92
N GLY A 47 -6.09 -38.46 13.77
CA GLY A 47 -6.35 -38.80 15.18
C GLY A 47 -7.01 -37.65 15.94
N GLU A 48 -6.54 -36.42 15.74
CA GLU A 48 -7.14 -35.22 16.34
C GLU A 48 -8.56 -34.95 15.83
N ILE A 49 -8.81 -35.11 14.52
CA ILE A 49 -10.14 -34.97 13.92
C ILE A 49 -11.08 -36.03 14.48
N PHE A 50 -10.66 -37.29 14.54
CA PHE A 50 -11.47 -38.37 15.09
C PHE A 50 -11.83 -38.12 16.56
N LYS A 51 -10.86 -37.67 17.37
CA LYS A 51 -11.10 -37.29 18.76
C LYS A 51 -12.11 -36.14 18.84
N TRP A 52 -11.92 -35.09 18.05
CA TRP A 52 -12.79 -33.92 18.02
C TRP A 52 -14.23 -34.27 17.60
N ILE A 53 -14.41 -35.18 16.64
CA ILE A 53 -15.73 -35.67 16.23
C ILE A 53 -16.35 -36.56 17.31
N SER A 54 -15.56 -37.41 17.97
CA SER A 54 -16.02 -38.26 19.07
C SER A 54 -16.46 -37.45 20.30
N GLU A 55 -15.92 -36.24 20.49
CA GLU A 55 -16.38 -35.28 21.51
C GLU A 55 -17.71 -34.60 21.14
N MET A 56 -18.15 -34.69 19.88
CA MET A 56 -19.44 -34.15 19.41
C MET A 56 -20.51 -35.23 19.37
N ILE A 57 -20.14 -36.44 18.98
CA ILE A 57 -21.09 -37.52 18.68
C ILE A 57 -21.11 -38.54 19.82
N PRO A 58 -22.28 -38.87 20.39
CA PRO A 58 -22.39 -39.91 21.40
C PRO A 58 -21.85 -41.26 20.88
N PRO A 59 -21.08 -42.01 21.68
CA PRO A 59 -20.44 -43.26 21.24
C PRO A 59 -21.40 -44.30 20.63
N ALA A 60 -22.66 -44.29 21.07
CA ALA A 60 -23.69 -45.22 20.62
C ALA A 60 -24.10 -45.08 19.13
N VAL A 61 -23.70 -43.99 18.46
CA VAL A 61 -24.08 -43.71 17.06
C VAL A 61 -22.91 -43.93 16.08
N ILE A 62 -21.69 -44.10 16.58
CA ILE A 62 -20.46 -44.18 15.77
C ILE A 62 -20.29 -45.57 15.09
N THR A 63 -21.01 -46.59 15.57
CA THR A 63 -20.85 -47.99 15.13
C THR A 63 -21.85 -48.47 14.08
N SER A 64 -22.84 -47.66 13.67
CA SER A 64 -23.79 -48.07 12.62
C SER A 64 -23.40 -47.44 11.28
N GLU A 65 -22.77 -48.24 10.42
CA GLU A 65 -22.68 -47.93 8.97
C GLU A 65 -24.08 -47.88 8.30
N VAL A 66 -25.15 -48.12 9.07
CA VAL A 66 -26.57 -48.06 8.71
C VAL A 66 -27.30 -46.97 9.51
N ALA A 67 -26.68 -45.82 9.77
CA ALA A 67 -27.42 -44.67 10.26
C ALA A 67 -28.30 -44.11 9.12
N ASP A 68 -29.62 -44.26 9.26
CA ASP A 68 -30.63 -43.66 8.37
C ASP A 68 -30.34 -42.15 8.18
N VAL A 69 -30.73 -41.59 7.03
CA VAL A 69 -30.59 -40.16 6.70
C VAL A 69 -31.12 -39.29 7.86
N VAL A 70 -32.22 -39.72 8.49
CA VAL A 70 -32.80 -39.06 9.67
C VAL A 70 -31.85 -39.03 10.86
N ALA A 71 -31.16 -40.15 11.16
CA ALA A 71 -30.21 -40.21 12.27
C ALA A 71 -28.97 -39.33 12.02
N ARG A 72 -28.46 -39.31 10.78
CA ARG A 72 -27.34 -38.43 10.40
C ARG A 72 -27.71 -36.96 10.43
N HIS A 73 -28.90 -36.60 9.94
CA HIS A 73 -29.43 -35.26 10.05
C HIS A 73 -29.58 -34.83 11.52
N ASN A 74 -30.18 -35.66 12.38
CA ASN A 74 -30.33 -35.35 13.81
C ASN A 74 -28.98 -35.15 14.51
N LEU A 75 -28.00 -36.02 14.23
CA LEU A 75 -26.64 -35.85 14.73
C LEU A 75 -26.03 -34.51 14.28
N PHE A 76 -26.15 -34.19 13.00
CA PHE A 76 -25.63 -32.93 12.49
C PHE A 76 -26.33 -31.73 13.15
N ALA A 77 -27.67 -31.71 13.14
CA ALA A 77 -28.48 -30.60 13.63
C ALA A 77 -28.30 -30.33 15.13
N TYR A 78 -28.25 -31.36 15.97
CA TYR A 78 -28.20 -31.18 17.42
C TYR A 78 -26.78 -31.14 18.00
N ASN A 79 -25.79 -31.77 17.36
CA ASN A 79 -24.45 -31.91 17.93
C ASN A 79 -23.37 -31.13 17.16
N VAL A 80 -23.47 -31.06 15.84
CA VAL A 80 -22.44 -30.48 14.97
C VAL A 80 -22.75 -29.03 14.63
N LYS A 81 -23.94 -28.75 14.10
CA LYS A 81 -24.40 -27.43 13.66
C LYS A 81 -24.22 -26.34 14.73
N PRO A 82 -24.53 -26.56 16.04
CA PRO A 82 -24.32 -25.54 17.07
C PRO A 82 -22.84 -25.13 17.23
N ARG A 83 -21.90 -26.08 17.10
CA ARG A 83 -20.46 -25.77 17.17
C ARG A 83 -19.98 -25.07 15.91
N LEU A 84 -20.47 -25.50 14.74
CA LEU A 84 -20.15 -24.86 13.46
C LEU A 84 -20.71 -23.43 13.37
N ILE A 85 -21.83 -23.10 14.02
CA ILE A 85 -22.35 -21.72 14.09
C ILE A 85 -21.34 -20.80 14.79
N ALA A 86 -20.78 -21.24 15.92
CA ALA A 86 -19.77 -20.47 16.63
C ALA A 86 -18.50 -20.29 15.79
N GLU A 87 -18.00 -21.37 15.17
CA GLU A 87 -16.82 -21.32 14.29
C GLU A 87 -17.06 -20.42 13.07
N ASN A 88 -18.22 -20.53 12.40
CA ASN A 88 -18.56 -19.67 11.27
C ASN A 88 -18.63 -18.19 11.66
N SER A 89 -19.20 -17.89 12.84
CA SER A 89 -19.21 -16.52 13.37
C SER A 89 -17.79 -15.99 13.59
N MET A 90 -16.87 -16.83 14.09
CA MET A 90 -15.46 -16.46 14.23
C MET A 90 -14.79 -16.24 12.88
N TYR A 91 -15.03 -17.09 11.87
CA TYR A 91 -14.50 -16.86 10.52
C TYR A 91 -14.99 -15.55 9.93
N ARG A 92 -16.29 -15.25 10.03
CA ARG A 92 -16.85 -13.97 9.55
C ARG A 92 -16.18 -12.77 10.23
N ALA A 93 -16.03 -12.79 11.55
CA ALA A 93 -15.35 -11.72 12.28
C ALA A 93 -13.89 -11.53 11.83
N ARG A 94 -13.13 -12.64 11.70
CA ARG A 94 -11.73 -12.61 11.27
C ARG A 94 -11.56 -12.17 9.81
N LEU A 95 -12.45 -12.62 8.93
CA LEU A 95 -12.51 -12.18 7.54
C LEU A 95 -12.83 -10.69 7.45
N SER A 96 -13.79 -10.18 8.23
CA SER A 96 -14.08 -8.76 8.28
C SER A 96 -12.87 -7.93 8.71
N LEU A 97 -12.06 -8.41 9.66
CA LEU A 97 -10.81 -7.75 10.04
C LEU A 97 -9.80 -7.73 8.88
N ILE A 98 -9.51 -8.89 8.27
CA ILE A 98 -8.57 -8.98 7.15
C ILE A 98 -9.01 -8.11 5.97
N LEU A 99 -10.27 -8.20 5.60
CA LEU A 99 -10.84 -7.53 4.43
C LEU A 99 -11.17 -6.05 4.71
N SER A 100 -11.21 -5.60 5.97
CA SER A 100 -11.32 -4.15 6.26
C SER A 100 -10.04 -3.38 5.93
N ASP A 101 -8.91 -4.09 5.76
CA ASP A 101 -7.64 -3.54 5.29
C ASP A 101 -7.27 -4.12 3.92
N SER A 102 -6.20 -3.61 3.34
CA SER A 102 -5.78 -3.98 1.99
C SER A 102 -5.03 -5.33 1.96
N VAL A 103 -5.38 -6.18 1.00
CA VAL A 103 -4.74 -7.49 0.75
C VAL A 103 -3.64 -7.44 -0.31
N ILE A 104 -3.48 -6.28 -0.95
CA ILE A 104 -2.42 -5.99 -1.93
C ILE A 104 -1.36 -5.13 -1.27
N ARG A 105 -0.12 -5.61 -1.22
CA ARG A 105 0.99 -4.90 -0.59
C ARG A 105 2.15 -4.76 -1.57
N LEU A 106 2.81 -3.60 -1.53
CA LEU A 106 4.13 -3.49 -2.15
C LEU A 106 5.16 -4.26 -1.32
N PRO A 107 6.29 -4.70 -1.92
CA PRO A 107 7.28 -5.56 -1.24
C PRO A 107 7.89 -4.98 0.04
N GLN A 108 7.79 -3.67 0.25
CA GLN A 108 8.35 -2.96 1.41
C GLN A 108 7.41 -2.98 2.62
N TRP A 109 6.17 -3.46 2.49
CA TRP A 109 5.15 -3.31 3.52
C TRP A 109 4.93 -4.60 4.31
N ASP A 110 5.01 -4.46 5.63
CA ASP A 110 4.70 -5.53 6.57
C ASP A 110 3.19 -5.65 6.79
N VAL A 111 2.70 -6.87 6.98
CA VAL A 111 1.31 -7.17 7.33
C VAL A 111 1.24 -7.63 8.77
N LYS A 112 0.37 -7.01 9.57
CA LYS A 112 0.06 -7.52 10.91
C LYS A 112 -0.89 -8.70 10.81
N LEU A 113 -0.48 -9.85 11.34
CA LEU A 113 -1.27 -11.07 11.39
C LEU A 113 -1.44 -11.52 12.84
N ASP A 114 -2.69 -11.75 13.25
CA ASP A 114 -3.01 -12.19 14.61
C ASP A 114 -3.11 -13.73 14.72
N ASP A 115 -3.18 -14.43 13.58
CA ASP A 115 -3.32 -15.90 13.48
C ASP A 115 -2.24 -16.48 12.55
N ASN A 116 -1.99 -17.79 12.67
CA ASN A 116 -1.05 -18.50 11.80
C ASN A 116 -1.79 -19.35 10.73
N PRO A 117 -1.26 -19.45 9.50
CA PRO A 117 -1.88 -20.22 8.42
C PRO A 117 -2.14 -21.69 8.75
N LYS A 118 -1.19 -22.35 9.45
CA LYS A 118 -1.28 -23.78 9.78
C LYS A 118 -2.54 -24.11 10.58
N GLY A 119 -2.79 -23.36 11.64
CA GLY A 119 -3.99 -23.54 12.45
C GLY A 119 -5.28 -23.30 11.67
N ALA A 120 -5.30 -22.34 10.72
CA ALA A 120 -6.46 -22.10 9.87
C ALA A 120 -6.75 -23.28 8.94
N TYR A 121 -5.73 -23.85 8.29
CA TYR A 121 -5.90 -25.03 7.44
C TYR A 121 -6.25 -26.30 8.23
N GLU A 122 -5.67 -26.51 9.41
CA GLU A 122 -6.02 -27.63 10.28
C GLU A 122 -7.48 -27.56 10.73
N LYS A 123 -7.98 -26.37 11.08
CA LYS A 123 -9.39 -26.15 11.39
C LYS A 123 -10.30 -26.41 10.18
N LEU A 124 -9.91 -25.94 9.00
CA LEU A 124 -10.63 -26.23 7.76
C LEU A 124 -10.72 -27.74 7.50
N ALA A 125 -9.61 -28.47 7.68
CA ALA A 125 -9.56 -29.92 7.54
C ALA A 125 -10.48 -30.65 8.53
N ARG A 126 -10.58 -30.15 9.77
CA ARG A 126 -11.51 -30.68 10.79
C ARG A 126 -12.96 -30.54 10.34
N ILE A 127 -13.32 -29.38 9.80
CA ILE A 127 -14.68 -29.12 9.30
C ILE A 127 -14.98 -30.00 8.09
N GLU A 128 -14.06 -30.11 7.14
CA GLU A 128 -14.17 -30.97 5.95
C GLU A 128 -14.45 -32.44 6.32
N GLY A 129 -13.82 -32.93 7.41
CA GLY A 129 -14.04 -34.28 7.94
C GLY A 129 -15.46 -34.57 8.44
N LEU A 130 -16.31 -33.55 8.63
CA LEU A 130 -17.72 -33.69 9.00
C LEU A 130 -18.65 -33.90 7.80
N SER A 131 -18.15 -33.75 6.57
CA SER A 131 -18.95 -33.89 5.34
C SER A 131 -19.81 -35.17 5.26
N PRO A 132 -19.40 -36.35 5.80
CA PRO A 132 -20.25 -37.54 5.76
C PRO A 132 -21.56 -37.43 6.58
N LEU A 133 -21.64 -36.47 7.50
CA LEU A 133 -22.81 -36.22 8.35
C LEU A 133 -23.82 -35.26 7.69
N VAL A 134 -23.41 -34.58 6.62
CA VAL A 134 -24.19 -33.54 5.94
C VAL A 134 -25.03 -34.19 4.83
N VAL A 135 -26.26 -34.56 5.16
CA VAL A 135 -27.08 -35.44 4.29
C VAL A 135 -28.23 -34.75 3.59
N VAL A 136 -28.86 -33.74 4.20
CA VAL A 136 -29.99 -32.97 3.64
C VAL A 136 -29.58 -31.61 3.09
N ASP A 137 -30.38 -31.04 2.18
CA ASP A 137 -30.03 -29.82 1.45
C ASP A 137 -29.83 -28.59 2.35
N GLU A 138 -30.62 -28.44 3.41
CA GLU A 138 -30.45 -27.34 4.37
C GLU A 138 -29.08 -27.41 5.06
N ASP A 139 -28.68 -28.61 5.49
CA ASP A 139 -27.38 -28.83 6.13
C ASP A 139 -26.24 -28.61 5.13
N ARG A 140 -26.42 -29.02 3.86
CA ARG A 140 -25.45 -28.78 2.78
C ARG A 140 -25.24 -27.30 2.53
N ALA A 141 -26.31 -26.51 2.48
CA ALA A 141 -26.23 -25.06 2.28
C ALA A 141 -25.46 -24.38 3.42
N PHE A 142 -25.82 -24.68 4.68
CA PHE A 142 -25.11 -24.15 5.84
C PHE A 142 -23.64 -24.60 5.86
N PHE A 143 -23.38 -25.90 5.66
CA PHE A 143 -22.02 -26.43 5.66
C PHE A 143 -21.16 -25.83 4.55
N SER A 144 -21.74 -25.60 3.37
CA SER A 144 -21.08 -24.90 2.26
C SER A 144 -20.69 -23.47 2.63
N GLU A 145 -21.55 -22.74 3.35
CA GLU A 145 -21.20 -21.40 3.86
C GLU A 145 -20.01 -21.45 4.83
N VAL A 146 -20.02 -22.40 5.78
CA VAL A 146 -18.91 -22.56 6.75
C VAL A 146 -17.61 -22.92 6.03
N MET A 147 -17.65 -23.84 5.06
CA MET A 147 -16.50 -24.20 4.23
C MET A 147 -16.02 -23.02 3.38
N GLY A 148 -16.93 -22.24 2.82
CA GLY A 148 -16.66 -21.01 2.07
C GLY A 148 -15.94 -19.97 2.91
N ASN A 149 -16.36 -19.74 4.16
CA ASN A 149 -15.70 -18.79 5.05
C ASN A 149 -14.36 -19.33 5.59
N GLY A 150 -14.30 -20.61 5.98
CA GLY A 150 -13.08 -21.23 6.48
C GLY A 150 -11.99 -21.34 5.42
N GLY A 151 -12.35 -21.75 4.20
CA GLY A 151 -11.45 -21.86 3.06
C GLY A 151 -10.89 -20.50 2.66
N LEU A 152 -11.77 -19.52 2.46
CA LEU A 152 -11.36 -18.15 2.18
C LEU A 152 -10.39 -17.62 3.24
N TYR A 153 -10.71 -17.80 4.52
CA TYR A 153 -9.87 -17.34 5.61
C TYR A 153 -8.48 -17.97 5.60
N ALA A 154 -8.39 -19.30 5.42
CA ALA A 154 -7.11 -20.01 5.42
C ALA A 154 -6.21 -19.57 4.26
N TYR A 155 -6.74 -19.50 3.04
CA TYR A 155 -5.97 -19.11 1.86
C TYR A 155 -5.56 -17.63 1.89
N LEU A 156 -6.45 -16.71 2.30
CA LEU A 156 -6.08 -15.30 2.47
C LEU A 156 -5.02 -15.12 3.55
N LEU A 157 -5.16 -15.79 4.70
CA LEU A 157 -4.19 -15.69 5.78
C LEU A 157 -2.80 -16.19 5.35
N ASN A 158 -2.75 -17.29 4.59
CA ASN A 158 -1.51 -17.81 4.05
C ASN A 158 -0.89 -16.87 3.01
N ALA A 159 -1.69 -16.31 2.10
CA ALA A 159 -1.24 -15.30 1.15
C ALA A 159 -0.59 -14.10 1.86
N LEU A 160 -1.22 -13.60 2.92
CA LEU A 160 -0.68 -12.49 3.70
C LEU A 160 0.59 -12.86 4.48
N SER A 161 0.68 -14.09 5.01
CA SER A 161 1.90 -14.58 5.67
C SER A 161 3.09 -14.61 4.71
N LEU A 162 2.86 -15.00 3.46
CA LEU A 162 3.90 -15.05 2.43
C LEU A 162 4.46 -13.67 2.07
N ILE A 163 3.67 -12.60 2.18
CA ILE A 163 4.15 -11.23 2.01
C ILE A 163 5.23 -10.91 3.06
N ASN A 164 4.97 -11.24 4.33
CA ASN A 164 5.93 -11.04 5.42
C ASN A 164 7.18 -11.89 5.27
N GLU A 165 7.03 -13.11 4.74
CA GLU A 165 8.14 -14.01 4.43
C GLU A 165 8.94 -13.57 3.18
N LYS A 166 8.49 -12.52 2.47
CA LYS A 166 9.05 -12.08 1.19
C LYS A 166 9.17 -13.23 0.19
N ALA A 167 8.15 -14.08 0.18
CA ALA A 167 8.08 -15.23 -0.70
C ALA A 167 7.82 -14.81 -2.15
N ASP A 168 7.95 -15.77 -3.06
CA ASP A 168 7.64 -15.60 -4.47
C ASP A 168 6.17 -15.16 -4.66
N PHE A 169 5.95 -14.16 -5.53
CA PHE A 169 4.62 -13.65 -5.85
C PHE A 169 3.71 -14.71 -6.45
N ASP A 170 4.26 -15.72 -7.13
CA ASP A 170 3.47 -16.83 -7.68
C ASP A 170 2.81 -17.67 -6.57
N LEU A 171 3.46 -17.81 -5.41
CA LEU A 171 2.87 -18.49 -4.25
C LEU A 171 1.72 -17.68 -3.65
N ILE A 172 1.87 -16.36 -3.58
CA ILE A 172 0.81 -15.45 -3.10
C ILE A 172 -0.39 -15.52 -4.06
N LYS A 173 -0.14 -15.39 -5.36
CA LYS A 173 -1.13 -15.50 -6.43
C LYS A 173 -1.88 -16.82 -6.35
N ARG A 174 -1.17 -17.94 -6.19
CA ARG A 174 -1.78 -19.28 -6.09
C ARG A 174 -2.76 -19.40 -4.92
N ASN A 175 -2.46 -18.81 -3.78
CA ASN A 175 -3.39 -18.79 -2.65
C ASN A 175 -4.63 -17.94 -2.94
N LEU A 176 -4.48 -16.78 -3.60
CA LEU A 176 -5.61 -15.93 -3.98
C LEU A 176 -6.51 -16.61 -5.03
N GLU A 177 -5.93 -17.32 -6.00
CA GLU A 177 -6.67 -18.11 -6.97
C GLU A 177 -7.48 -19.23 -6.32
N GLU A 178 -6.92 -19.89 -5.30
CA GLU A 178 -7.66 -20.91 -4.55
C GLU A 178 -8.75 -20.28 -3.67
N ALA A 179 -8.49 -19.11 -3.08
CA ALA A 179 -9.47 -18.34 -2.32
C ALA A 179 -10.70 -17.94 -3.16
N LEU A 180 -10.54 -17.68 -4.47
CA LEU A 180 -11.65 -17.36 -5.37
C LEU A 180 -12.72 -18.45 -5.43
N LYS A 181 -12.33 -19.72 -5.34
CA LYS A 181 -13.27 -20.86 -5.35
C LYS A 181 -14.20 -20.83 -4.14
N TYR A 182 -13.70 -20.34 -3.01
CA TYR A 182 -14.49 -20.21 -1.79
C TYR A 182 -15.34 -18.95 -1.78
N ALA A 183 -15.03 -17.95 -2.61
CA ALA A 183 -15.78 -16.70 -2.71
C ALA A 183 -17.00 -16.79 -3.66
N GLU A 184 -17.32 -17.96 -4.21
CA GLU A 184 -18.43 -18.14 -5.16
C GLU A 184 -19.77 -17.60 -4.63
N GLY A 185 -20.49 -16.86 -5.48
CA GLY A 185 -21.75 -16.19 -5.12
C GLY A 185 -21.58 -14.88 -4.34
N ARG A 186 -20.34 -14.47 -4.02
CA ARG A 186 -20.01 -13.21 -3.33
C ARG A 186 -19.25 -12.29 -4.28
N ASN A 187 -19.94 -11.77 -5.30
CA ASN A 187 -19.34 -11.02 -6.40
C ASN A 187 -18.32 -9.96 -5.95
N ALA A 188 -18.67 -9.13 -4.96
CA ALA A 188 -17.81 -8.04 -4.52
C ALA A 188 -16.46 -8.54 -4.01
N LEU A 189 -16.48 -9.68 -3.33
CA LEU A 189 -15.30 -10.34 -2.81
C LEU A 189 -14.54 -11.09 -3.92
N GLN A 190 -15.23 -11.74 -4.86
CA GLN A 190 -14.60 -12.40 -6.00
C GLN A 190 -13.81 -11.41 -6.84
N ASP A 191 -14.42 -10.29 -7.20
CA ASP A 191 -13.77 -9.23 -7.98
C ASP A 191 -12.57 -8.65 -7.23
N ARG A 192 -12.68 -8.46 -5.91
CA ARG A 192 -11.57 -7.98 -5.09
C ARG A 192 -10.38 -8.94 -5.07
N ILE A 193 -10.64 -10.23 -4.81
CA ILE A 193 -9.57 -11.25 -4.76
C ILE A 193 -8.95 -11.43 -6.15
N LYS A 194 -9.75 -11.34 -7.22
CA LYS A 194 -9.28 -11.40 -8.59
C LYS A 194 -8.36 -10.22 -8.91
N ALA A 195 -8.75 -9.01 -8.51
CA ALA A 195 -7.90 -7.83 -8.63
C ALA A 195 -6.57 -8.00 -7.86
N ALA A 196 -6.62 -8.54 -6.65
CA ALA A 196 -5.41 -8.81 -5.87
C ALA A 196 -4.48 -9.83 -6.55
N SER A 197 -5.03 -10.92 -7.08
CA SER A 197 -4.27 -11.93 -7.84
C SER A 197 -3.57 -11.30 -9.06
N LEU A 198 -4.29 -10.50 -9.83
CA LEU A 198 -3.74 -9.78 -11.00
C LEU A 198 -2.69 -8.73 -10.59
N ALA A 199 -2.87 -8.05 -9.46
CA ALA A 199 -1.90 -7.07 -8.97
C ALA A 199 -0.57 -7.72 -8.58
N TYR A 200 -0.58 -8.87 -7.90
CA TYR A 200 0.67 -9.59 -7.61
C TYR A 200 1.34 -10.15 -8.86
N ASP A 201 0.55 -10.56 -9.86
CA ASP A 201 1.08 -10.97 -11.16
C ASP A 201 1.69 -9.78 -11.93
N ALA A 202 1.10 -8.59 -11.82
CA ALA A 202 1.66 -7.35 -12.36
C ALA A 202 2.98 -6.98 -11.66
N ILE A 203 3.06 -7.09 -10.33
CA ILE A 203 4.30 -6.91 -9.58
C ILE A 203 5.35 -7.92 -10.06
N ASN A 204 5.01 -9.21 -10.16
CA ASN A 204 5.93 -10.24 -10.65
C ASN A 204 6.45 -9.92 -12.06
N SER A 205 5.58 -9.44 -12.94
CA SER A 205 5.94 -9.02 -14.30
C SER A 205 6.95 -7.86 -14.30
N LEU A 206 6.79 -6.87 -13.40
CA LEU A 206 7.79 -5.80 -13.24
C LEU A 206 9.14 -6.33 -12.76
N PHE A 207 9.15 -7.26 -11.80
CA PHE A 207 10.39 -7.85 -11.28
C PHE A 207 11.12 -8.71 -12.32
N ASN A 208 10.39 -9.24 -13.31
CA ASN A 208 10.93 -10.06 -14.38
C ASN A 208 11.18 -9.26 -15.69
N GLY A 209 11.13 -7.93 -15.64
CA GLY A 209 11.45 -7.08 -16.79
C GLY A 209 10.40 -7.06 -17.90
N ASP A 210 9.14 -7.40 -17.61
CA ASP A 210 8.00 -7.31 -18.53
C ASP A 210 7.04 -6.17 -18.11
N PRO A 211 7.40 -4.90 -18.37
CA PRO A 211 6.57 -3.77 -17.95
C PRO A 211 5.28 -3.63 -18.77
N LYS A 212 5.23 -4.16 -20.00
CA LYS A 212 4.00 -4.17 -20.81
C LYS A 212 2.99 -5.17 -20.26
N GLY A 213 3.44 -6.40 -19.97
CA GLY A 213 2.61 -7.39 -19.30
C GLY A 213 2.20 -6.96 -17.89
N ALA A 214 3.06 -6.24 -17.17
CA ALA A 214 2.70 -5.62 -15.90
C ALA A 214 1.56 -4.60 -16.04
N LYS A 215 1.68 -3.65 -16.99
CA LYS A 215 0.65 -2.65 -17.23
C LYS A 215 -0.70 -3.28 -17.58
N MET A 216 -0.72 -4.25 -18.50
CA MET A 216 -1.96 -4.92 -18.90
C MET A 216 -2.67 -5.57 -17.70
N LYS A 217 -1.92 -6.25 -16.83
CA LYS A 217 -2.46 -6.89 -15.62
C LYS A 217 -2.92 -5.86 -14.58
N ALA A 218 -2.20 -4.74 -14.42
CA ALA A 218 -2.60 -3.65 -13.54
C ALA A 218 -3.90 -2.98 -14.01
N ASP A 219 -4.04 -2.72 -15.32
CA ASP A 219 -5.24 -2.17 -15.92
C ASP A 219 -6.45 -3.12 -15.71
N GLU A 220 -6.25 -4.43 -15.89
CA GLU A 220 -7.26 -5.45 -15.61
C GLU A 220 -7.63 -5.51 -14.12
N ALA A 221 -6.63 -5.46 -13.23
CA ALA A 221 -6.84 -5.39 -11.78
C ALA A 221 -7.65 -4.15 -11.39
N LEU A 222 -7.38 -2.98 -11.98
CA LEU A 222 -8.15 -1.75 -11.77
C LEU A 222 -9.61 -1.91 -12.21
N SER A 223 -9.87 -2.63 -13.30
CA SER A 223 -11.25 -2.91 -13.73
C SER A 223 -12.00 -3.73 -12.68
N TYR A 224 -11.41 -4.82 -12.18
CA TYR A 224 -12.03 -5.68 -11.17
C TYR A 224 -12.21 -4.98 -9.82
N ILE A 225 -11.19 -4.24 -9.33
CA ILE A 225 -11.30 -3.59 -8.02
C ILE A 225 -12.35 -2.47 -8.01
N LYS A 226 -12.55 -1.77 -9.15
CA LYS A 226 -13.60 -0.76 -9.29
C LYS A 226 -15.00 -1.38 -9.27
N LYS A 227 -15.19 -2.54 -9.93
CA LYS A 227 -16.45 -3.31 -9.81
C LYS A 227 -16.72 -3.74 -8.37
N SER A 228 -15.71 -4.31 -7.71
CA SER A 228 -15.78 -4.64 -6.28
C SER A 228 -16.18 -3.44 -5.43
N ARG A 229 -15.61 -2.26 -5.70
CA ARG A 229 -15.94 -1.02 -5.00
C ARG A 229 -17.40 -0.59 -5.17
N GLU A 230 -17.93 -0.72 -6.37
CA GLU A 230 -19.33 -0.41 -6.69
C GLU A 230 -20.28 -1.36 -5.96
N GLU A 231 -20.00 -2.66 -5.99
CA GLU A 231 -20.78 -3.68 -5.31
C GLU A 231 -20.69 -3.59 -3.77
N ALA A 232 -19.58 -3.06 -3.25
CA ALA A 232 -19.39 -2.81 -1.82
C ALA A 232 -20.32 -1.74 -1.23
N ASN A 233 -21.14 -1.07 -2.05
CA ASN A 233 -22.23 -0.21 -1.55
C ASN A 233 -23.38 -1.02 -0.91
N ASN A 234 -23.44 -2.34 -1.13
CA ASN A 234 -24.29 -3.22 -0.35
C ASN A 234 -23.79 -3.23 1.13
N PRO A 235 -24.67 -3.00 2.13
CA PRO A 235 -24.30 -3.01 3.55
C PRO A 235 -23.54 -4.27 4.00
N GLU A 236 -23.79 -5.42 3.37
CA GLU A 236 -23.07 -6.66 3.65
C GLU A 236 -21.56 -6.55 3.39
N TYR A 237 -21.14 -5.70 2.45
CA TYR A 237 -19.76 -5.56 1.99
C TYR A 237 -19.12 -4.21 2.34
N ALA A 238 -19.88 -3.28 2.93
CA ALA A 238 -19.43 -1.91 3.21
C ALA A 238 -18.15 -1.85 4.07
N PHE A 239 -17.92 -2.84 4.94
CA PHE A 239 -16.71 -2.93 5.74
C PHE A 239 -15.42 -3.09 4.92
N MET A 240 -15.52 -3.53 3.65
CA MET A 240 -14.38 -3.69 2.75
C MET A 240 -13.92 -2.39 2.10
N ILE A 241 -14.76 -1.35 2.07
CA ILE A 241 -14.49 -0.10 1.34
C ILE A 241 -13.11 0.50 1.70
N PRO A 242 -12.72 0.65 2.98
CA PRO A 242 -11.42 1.22 3.32
C PRO A 242 -10.23 0.42 2.75
N GLY A 243 -10.33 -0.91 2.75
CA GLY A 243 -9.32 -1.80 2.18
C GLY A 243 -9.26 -1.70 0.65
N ILE A 244 -10.41 -1.63 -0.01
CA ILE A 244 -10.54 -1.47 -1.46
C ILE A 244 -9.93 -0.13 -1.94
N GLU A 245 -10.23 0.98 -1.24
CA GLU A 245 -9.68 2.30 -1.60
C GLU A 245 -8.15 2.34 -1.49
N LYS A 246 -7.59 1.65 -0.49
CA LYS A 246 -6.14 1.44 -0.37
C LYS A 246 -5.59 0.63 -1.55
N GLU A 247 -6.23 -0.49 -1.88
CA GLU A 247 -5.85 -1.37 -3.00
C GLU A 247 -5.84 -0.65 -4.34
N ILE A 248 -6.84 0.19 -4.62
CA ILE A 248 -6.89 1.03 -5.83
C ILE A 248 -5.59 1.84 -5.96
N ARG A 249 -5.17 2.51 -4.89
CA ARG A 249 -3.94 3.33 -4.88
C ARG A 249 -2.67 2.48 -5.08
N VAL A 250 -2.65 1.25 -4.56
CA VAL A 250 -1.53 0.32 -4.81
C VAL A 250 -1.48 -0.09 -6.28
N ILE A 251 -2.62 -0.41 -6.87
CA ILE A 251 -2.68 -0.82 -8.27
C ILE A 251 -2.32 0.35 -9.20
N GLU A 252 -2.81 1.56 -8.92
CA GLU A 252 -2.39 2.79 -9.61
C GLU A 252 -0.87 3.03 -9.48
N THR A 253 -0.27 2.70 -8.33
CA THR A 253 1.19 2.76 -8.16
C THR A 253 1.87 1.79 -9.13
N ILE A 254 1.40 0.53 -9.23
CA ILE A 254 1.96 -0.48 -10.16
C ILE A 254 1.81 0.00 -11.61
N GLU A 255 0.66 0.60 -11.96
CA GLU A 255 0.41 1.15 -13.29
C GLU A 255 1.38 2.28 -13.64
N ASN A 256 1.60 3.23 -12.72
CA ASN A 256 2.54 4.34 -12.90
C ASN A 256 3.97 3.84 -13.10
N LEU A 257 4.40 2.87 -12.30
CA LEU A 257 5.73 2.26 -12.44
C LEU A 257 5.88 1.49 -13.76
N SER A 258 4.83 0.79 -14.19
CA SER A 258 4.82 0.10 -15.48
C SER A 258 4.92 1.09 -16.64
N THR A 259 4.20 2.21 -16.56
CA THR A 259 4.26 3.29 -17.55
C THR A 259 5.67 3.90 -17.64
N ALA A 260 6.28 4.19 -16.49
CA ALA A 260 7.65 4.68 -16.41
C ALA A 260 8.64 3.68 -17.05
N ALA A 261 8.52 2.40 -16.71
CA ALA A 261 9.39 1.35 -17.24
C ALA A 261 9.21 1.11 -18.73
N ILE A 262 7.99 1.19 -19.28
CA ILE A 262 7.74 1.14 -20.73
C ILE A 262 8.42 2.33 -21.42
N ALA A 263 8.23 3.54 -20.90
CA ALA A 263 8.83 4.74 -21.49
C ALA A 263 10.36 4.65 -21.52
N TYR A 264 10.96 4.15 -20.44
CA TYR A 264 12.41 3.93 -20.35
C TYR A 264 12.90 2.86 -21.34
N PHE A 265 12.20 1.74 -21.44
CA PHE A 265 12.54 0.68 -22.39
C PHE A 265 12.50 1.17 -23.85
N GLU A 266 11.46 1.93 -24.19
CA GLU A 266 11.29 2.49 -25.53
C GLU A 266 12.36 3.54 -25.88
N ALA A 267 12.99 4.15 -24.87
CA ALA A 267 14.16 5.01 -25.02
C ALA A 267 15.50 4.25 -25.07
N GLY A 268 15.47 2.91 -25.05
CA GLY A 268 16.65 2.03 -25.13
C GLY A 268 17.25 1.63 -23.78
N GLY A 269 16.58 1.92 -22.66
CA GLY A 269 17.02 1.52 -21.33
C GLY A 269 16.63 0.08 -20.94
N ASP A 270 17.24 -0.45 -19.87
CA ASP A 270 16.86 -1.73 -19.27
C ASP A 270 15.84 -1.52 -18.12
N PRO A 271 14.59 -2.00 -18.25
CA PRO A 271 13.58 -1.90 -17.20
C PRO A 271 14.05 -2.40 -15.84
N ASN A 272 14.87 -3.46 -15.79
CA ASN A 272 15.34 -4.03 -14.53
C ASN A 272 16.27 -3.07 -13.79
N GLU A 273 17.10 -2.31 -14.51
CA GLU A 273 17.97 -1.29 -13.93
C GLU A 273 17.14 -0.16 -13.29
N LEU A 274 16.13 0.33 -14.01
CA LEU A 274 15.22 1.36 -13.48
C LEU A 274 14.47 0.85 -12.25
N MET A 275 13.88 -0.35 -12.33
CA MET A 275 13.13 -0.93 -11.22
C MET A 275 14.01 -1.14 -9.99
N ALA A 276 15.26 -1.59 -10.15
CA ALA A 276 16.20 -1.71 -9.03
C ALA A 276 16.43 -0.38 -8.30
N ARG A 277 16.59 0.73 -9.06
CA ARG A 277 16.72 2.08 -8.49
C ARG A 277 15.44 2.52 -7.78
N ILE A 278 14.29 2.31 -8.40
CA ILE A 278 12.97 2.66 -7.82
C ILE A 278 12.72 1.88 -6.53
N TRP A 279 13.04 0.58 -6.47
CA TRP A 279 12.83 -0.22 -5.26
C TRP A 279 13.75 0.18 -4.11
N LYS A 280 14.99 0.58 -4.42
CA LYS A 280 15.89 1.19 -3.45
C LYS A 280 15.31 2.51 -2.93
N PHE A 281 14.78 3.35 -3.82
CA PHE A 281 14.10 4.58 -3.45
C PHE A 281 12.86 4.34 -2.57
N PHE A 282 12.00 3.37 -2.91
CA PHE A 282 10.81 3.04 -2.12
C PHE A 282 11.15 2.53 -0.72
N SER A 283 12.33 1.93 -0.53
CA SER A 283 12.81 1.55 0.81
C SER A 283 13.13 2.78 1.67
N ILE A 284 13.62 3.86 1.05
CA ILE A 284 13.83 5.15 1.73
C ILE A 284 12.47 5.79 2.06
N VAL A 285 11.54 5.81 1.10
CA VAL A 285 10.17 6.31 1.29
C VAL A 285 9.47 5.57 2.45
N GLU A 286 9.60 4.25 2.52
CA GLU A 286 8.97 3.46 3.59
C GLU A 286 9.48 3.82 4.97
N LYS A 287 10.80 4.05 5.11
CA LYS A 287 11.40 4.49 6.36
C LYS A 287 10.78 5.82 6.81
N PHE A 288 10.73 6.80 5.92
CA PHE A 288 10.14 8.10 6.22
C PHE A 288 8.65 7.99 6.53
N ARG A 289 7.89 7.23 5.73
CA ARG A 289 6.45 7.00 5.96
C ARG A 289 6.18 6.44 7.36
N LYS A 290 6.97 5.46 7.82
CA LYS A 290 6.86 4.89 9.17
C LYS A 290 7.19 5.91 10.26
N GLU A 291 8.23 6.73 10.08
CA GLU A 291 8.63 7.76 11.06
C GLU A 291 7.53 8.81 11.31
N ILE A 292 6.80 9.20 10.28
CA ILE A 292 5.71 10.19 10.37
C ILE A 292 4.31 9.58 10.43
N ASN A 293 4.22 8.24 10.53
CA ASN A 293 2.96 7.48 10.53
C ASN A 293 2.01 7.87 9.37
N ALA A 294 2.55 8.04 8.17
CA ALA A 294 1.77 8.39 6.98
C ALA A 294 1.07 7.17 6.36
N ASP A 295 -0.07 7.41 5.71
CA ASP A 295 -0.82 6.37 4.99
C ASP A 295 -0.04 5.85 3.77
N ILE A 296 -0.38 4.64 3.31
CA ILE A 296 0.21 4.04 2.11
C ILE A 296 -0.17 4.77 0.80
N SER A 297 -1.11 5.72 0.84
CA SER A 297 -1.43 6.60 -0.29
C SER A 297 -0.24 7.37 -0.86
N VAL A 298 0.81 7.58 -0.06
CA VAL A 298 2.03 8.30 -0.49
C VAL A 298 2.64 7.72 -1.76
N TYR A 299 2.59 6.39 -1.91
CA TYR A 299 3.22 5.68 -3.02
C TYR A 299 2.58 6.00 -4.37
N ARG A 300 1.28 6.29 -4.41
CA ARG A 300 0.59 6.65 -5.65
C ARG A 300 1.09 7.98 -6.19
N GLU A 301 1.19 8.99 -5.33
CA GLU A 301 1.67 10.33 -5.72
C GLU A 301 3.15 10.33 -6.09
N ILE A 302 3.96 9.58 -5.33
CA ILE A 302 5.39 9.42 -5.59
C ILE A 302 5.64 8.68 -6.92
N SER A 303 4.94 7.57 -7.17
CA SER A 303 5.07 6.83 -8.43
C SER A 303 4.59 7.62 -9.64
N GLN A 304 3.55 8.46 -9.49
CA GLN A 304 3.16 9.41 -10.54
C GLN A 304 4.32 10.36 -10.85
N SER A 305 4.93 10.95 -9.81
CA SER A 305 6.05 11.86 -9.98
C SER A 305 7.25 11.18 -10.67
N ILE A 306 7.53 9.92 -10.35
CA ILE A 306 8.55 9.11 -11.03
C ILE A 306 8.19 8.93 -12.51
N SER A 307 6.94 8.57 -12.81
CA SER A 307 6.47 8.42 -14.19
C SER A 307 6.61 9.73 -14.98
N ASP A 308 6.30 10.87 -14.37
CA ASP A 308 6.44 12.19 -14.98
C ASP A 308 7.91 12.55 -15.24
N ILE A 309 8.82 12.26 -14.30
CA ILE A 309 10.27 12.44 -14.46
C ILE A 309 10.80 11.62 -15.64
N ILE A 310 10.46 10.33 -15.71
CA ILE A 310 10.92 9.45 -16.79
C ILE A 310 10.30 9.87 -18.14
N SER A 311 9.04 10.29 -18.15
CA SER A 311 8.40 10.84 -19.35
C SER A 311 9.10 12.10 -19.84
N ALA A 312 9.51 12.99 -18.93
CA ALA A 312 10.26 14.19 -19.26
C ALA A 312 11.68 13.90 -19.77
N LYS A 313 12.35 12.89 -19.20
CA LYS A 313 13.68 12.44 -19.68
C LYS A 313 13.66 11.78 -21.06
N THR A 314 12.52 11.19 -21.42
CA THR A 314 12.33 10.51 -22.72
C THR A 314 11.71 11.42 -23.78
N GLY A 315 11.47 12.70 -23.46
CA GLY A 315 10.86 13.68 -24.37
C GLY A 315 9.37 13.44 -24.67
N LYS A 316 8.72 12.54 -23.93
CA LYS A 316 7.27 12.25 -24.04
C LYS A 316 6.41 13.11 -23.11
N GLY A 317 7.05 13.85 -22.21
CA GLY A 317 6.40 14.75 -21.26
C GLY A 317 7.30 15.90 -20.83
N GLU A 318 6.83 16.64 -19.85
CA GLU A 318 7.50 17.82 -19.30
C GLU A 318 7.28 17.86 -17.79
N ILE A 319 8.26 18.41 -17.06
CA ILE A 319 8.15 18.74 -15.64
C ILE A 319 8.29 20.25 -15.43
N GLU A 320 7.78 20.77 -14.32
CA GLU A 320 7.95 22.18 -13.96
C GLU A 320 9.33 22.41 -13.35
N LEU A 321 10.08 23.36 -13.91
CA LEU A 321 11.47 23.66 -13.56
C LEU A 321 11.62 25.12 -13.21
N LEU A 322 12.36 25.41 -12.13
CA LEU A 322 12.86 26.75 -11.88
C LEU A 322 14.12 27.00 -12.70
N PRO A 323 14.32 28.22 -13.25
CA PRO A 323 15.57 28.59 -13.88
C PRO A 323 16.71 28.59 -12.85
N GLY A 324 17.89 28.12 -13.26
CA GLY A 324 19.07 28.10 -12.41
C GLY A 324 20.17 27.21 -12.98
N GLU A 325 21.27 27.14 -12.23
CA GLU A 325 22.39 26.23 -12.51
C GLU A 325 22.44 25.12 -11.48
N GLY A 326 22.76 23.91 -11.92
CA GLY A 326 22.92 22.75 -11.06
C GLY A 326 23.09 21.47 -11.87
N ASP A 327 23.72 20.49 -11.24
CA ASP A 327 23.96 19.16 -11.84
C ASP A 327 22.87 18.16 -11.43
N ILE A 328 22.06 18.53 -10.44
CA ILE A 328 20.96 17.73 -9.91
C ILE A 328 19.70 18.59 -9.73
N LEU A 329 18.55 17.98 -9.99
CA LEU A 329 17.24 18.58 -9.79
C LEU A 329 16.62 18.08 -8.49
N ILE A 330 16.26 19.03 -7.62
CA ILE A 330 15.66 18.78 -6.31
C ILE A 330 14.16 19.10 -6.37
N PRO A 331 13.29 18.19 -5.93
CA PRO A 331 11.85 18.40 -5.95
C PRO A 331 11.42 19.30 -4.79
N MET A 332 10.58 20.29 -5.09
CA MET A 332 9.98 21.22 -4.13
C MET A 332 8.52 21.48 -4.46
N TRP A 333 7.69 21.69 -3.46
CA TRP A 333 6.31 22.13 -3.62
C TRP A 333 6.27 23.65 -3.72
N LEU A 334 5.80 24.15 -4.86
CA LEU A 334 5.51 25.57 -5.03
C LEU A 334 4.18 25.88 -4.34
N VAL A 335 4.20 26.80 -3.39
CA VAL A 335 3.02 27.16 -2.60
C VAL A 335 2.73 28.64 -2.76
N SER A 336 1.48 28.98 -3.00
CA SER A 336 0.98 30.35 -2.84
C SER A 336 0.52 30.57 -1.41
N ILE A 337 0.93 31.69 -0.83
CA ILE A 337 0.54 32.13 0.50
C ILE A 337 -0.18 33.46 0.41
N THR A 338 -1.22 33.62 1.23
CA THR A 338 -1.91 34.89 1.38
C THR A 338 -1.80 35.34 2.82
N TYR A 339 -1.43 36.59 3.05
CA TYR A 339 -1.36 37.14 4.41
C TYR A 339 -1.83 38.58 4.47
N THR A 340 -2.22 38.97 5.67
CA THR A 340 -2.57 40.34 6.00
C THR A 340 -1.70 40.86 7.12
N PHE A 341 -1.33 42.13 7.04
CA PHE A 341 -0.59 42.81 8.09
C PHE A 341 -1.05 44.26 8.21
N VAL A 342 -0.79 44.86 9.37
CA VAL A 342 -1.14 46.25 9.65
C VAL A 342 0.14 47.08 9.70
N THR A 343 0.20 48.12 8.88
CA THR A 343 1.30 49.12 8.90
C THR A 343 0.79 50.48 9.35
N GLY A 344 1.68 51.27 9.96
CA GLY A 344 1.43 52.66 10.36
C GLY A 344 1.38 52.92 11.87
N VAL A 345 1.66 54.17 12.25
CA VAL A 345 1.55 54.70 13.62
C VAL A 345 0.07 54.80 14.00
N LEU A 346 -0.26 54.70 15.30
CA LEU A 346 -1.60 54.51 15.90
C LEU A 346 -2.82 55.22 15.25
N MET A 347 -2.65 56.31 14.49
CA MET A 347 -3.75 57.04 13.80
C MET A 347 -3.90 56.75 12.30
N ALA A 348 -3.01 55.98 11.65
CA ALA A 348 -3.03 55.74 10.19
C ALA A 348 -2.94 54.25 9.81
N LYS A 349 -3.38 53.34 10.68
CA LYS A 349 -3.34 51.89 10.45
C LYS A 349 -4.19 51.50 9.24
N LYS A 350 -3.57 50.93 8.20
CA LYS A 350 -4.26 50.28 7.09
C LYS A 350 -3.90 48.80 7.06
N GLY A 351 -4.91 47.94 6.96
CA GLY A 351 -4.69 46.52 6.67
C GLY A 351 -4.31 46.36 5.21
N LYS A 352 -3.24 45.62 4.94
CA LYS A 352 -2.83 45.24 3.59
C LYS A 352 -2.97 43.73 3.45
N MET A 353 -3.51 43.28 2.33
CA MET A 353 -3.55 41.88 1.91
C MET A 353 -2.50 41.69 0.82
N VAL A 354 -1.73 40.62 0.95
CA VAL A 354 -0.63 40.29 0.03
C VAL A 354 -0.77 38.82 -0.35
N GLU A 355 -0.60 38.55 -1.65
CA GLU A 355 -0.35 37.23 -2.17
C GLU A 355 1.14 37.10 -2.51
N ASP A 356 1.73 35.98 -2.13
CA ASP A 356 3.13 35.68 -2.39
C ASP A 356 3.34 34.19 -2.64
N VAL A 357 4.57 33.78 -2.92
CA VAL A 357 4.97 32.38 -3.09
C VAL A 357 6.05 31.97 -2.11
N THR A 358 6.11 30.68 -1.80
CA THR A 358 7.21 30.04 -1.07
C THR A 358 7.43 28.63 -1.63
N LEU A 359 8.59 28.05 -1.34
CA LEU A 359 8.87 26.64 -1.64
C LEU A 359 8.91 25.83 -0.35
N VAL A 360 8.30 24.65 -0.40
CA VAL A 360 8.41 23.62 0.64
C VAL A 360 9.20 22.46 0.05
N SER A 361 10.21 21.96 0.75
CA SER A 361 11.01 20.83 0.30
C SER A 361 10.13 19.60 0.11
N ALA A 362 10.26 18.92 -1.03
CA ALA A 362 9.57 17.64 -1.26
C ALA A 362 10.43 16.43 -0.81
N ILE A 363 11.54 16.69 -0.13
CA ILE A 363 12.40 15.72 0.53
C ILE A 363 12.76 16.21 1.94
N PRO A 364 13.13 15.32 2.88
CA PRO A 364 13.48 15.71 4.24
C PRO A 364 14.59 16.76 4.28
N ALA A 365 14.38 17.81 5.09
CA ALA A 365 15.25 18.98 5.21
C ALA A 365 15.33 19.42 6.66
N GLU A 366 16.43 20.06 7.06
CA GLU A 366 16.54 20.65 8.42
C GLU A 366 15.61 21.85 8.57
N ASN A 367 15.45 22.64 7.50
CA ASN A 367 14.45 23.69 7.40
C ASN A 367 13.67 23.51 6.09
N SER A 368 12.47 22.93 6.19
CA SER A 368 11.70 22.46 5.04
C SER A 368 10.98 23.53 4.24
N VAL A 369 10.99 24.80 4.65
CA VAL A 369 10.30 25.90 3.95
C VAL A 369 11.30 27.03 3.69
N SER A 370 11.31 27.57 2.48
CA SER A 370 12.11 28.76 2.16
C SER A 370 11.59 29.96 2.95
N ASP A 371 12.44 30.56 3.77
CA ASP A 371 12.06 31.71 4.61
C ASP A 371 11.93 33.00 3.79
N VAL A 372 10.77 33.17 3.13
CA VAL A 372 10.46 34.35 2.33
C VAL A 372 10.14 35.59 3.16
N PHE A 373 9.94 35.45 4.47
CA PHE A 373 9.83 36.58 5.41
C PHE A 373 11.21 37.01 5.96
N MET A 374 12.28 36.43 5.40
CA MET A 374 13.70 36.78 5.51
C MET A 374 14.12 37.31 6.88
N MET A 375 14.40 36.39 7.80
CA MET A 375 14.84 36.74 9.12
C MET A 375 16.34 37.07 9.23
N ARG A 376 16.64 38.35 9.50
CA ARG A 376 17.45 38.64 10.70
C ARG A 376 16.54 39.39 11.67
N SER A 377 16.33 38.82 12.86
CA SER A 377 15.54 39.41 13.95
C SER A 377 15.93 40.87 14.15
N GLY A 378 14.96 41.78 13.96
CA GLY A 378 15.17 43.23 13.91
C GLY A 378 14.46 43.85 12.72
N LYS A 379 14.83 43.43 11.48
CA LYS A 379 14.31 44.04 10.25
C LYS A 379 12.82 43.85 10.03
N LEU A 380 12.27 42.65 10.29
CA LEU A 380 10.83 42.38 10.08
C LEU A 380 9.94 43.22 11.02
N MET A 381 10.36 43.43 12.26
CA MET A 381 9.64 44.27 13.23
C MET A 381 9.76 45.76 12.90
N ASP A 382 10.86 46.18 12.28
CA ASP A 382 11.04 47.54 11.76
C ASP A 382 10.21 47.77 10.50
N MET A 383 10.12 46.79 9.60
CA MET A 383 9.24 46.80 8.43
C MET A 383 7.76 46.94 8.82
N LEU A 384 7.32 46.26 9.88
CA LEU A 384 5.97 46.39 10.44
C LEU A 384 5.67 47.80 10.99
N LYS A 385 6.69 48.55 11.40
CA LYS A 385 6.55 49.96 11.84
C LYS A 385 6.65 50.97 10.68
N GLY A 386 7.13 50.52 9.52
CA GLY A 386 7.35 51.34 8.32
C GLY A 386 6.12 51.52 7.44
N ARG A 387 6.35 51.96 6.19
CA ARG A 387 5.32 52.14 5.13
C ARG A 387 5.30 51.01 4.11
N GLU A 388 5.84 49.84 4.47
CA GLU A 388 6.01 48.71 3.56
C GLU A 388 4.71 48.27 2.89
N GLU A 389 4.80 47.89 1.62
CA GLU A 389 3.70 47.30 0.84
C GLU A 389 3.68 45.78 0.92
N LYS A 390 4.83 45.16 1.19
CA LYS A 390 5.02 43.72 1.28
C LYS A 390 6.03 43.39 2.39
N LEU A 391 5.80 42.33 3.15
CA LEU A 391 6.73 41.85 4.21
C LEU A 391 7.59 40.67 3.75
N SER A 392 7.17 40.02 2.67
CA SER A 392 7.79 38.84 2.12
C SER A 392 8.40 39.12 0.76
N ARG A 393 9.40 38.33 0.38
CA ARG A 393 10.16 38.49 -0.86
C ARG A 393 10.03 37.28 -1.78
N GLY A 394 8.98 36.48 -1.62
CA GLY A 394 8.77 35.23 -2.34
C GLY A 394 8.84 35.40 -3.85
N SER A 395 7.94 36.20 -4.43
CA SER A 395 7.90 36.51 -5.87
C SER A 395 9.13 37.26 -6.37
N GLU A 396 9.94 37.84 -5.48
CA GLU A 396 11.19 38.52 -5.86
C GLU A 396 12.35 37.53 -6.01
N VAL A 397 12.36 36.45 -5.21
CA VAL A 397 13.48 35.50 -5.13
C VAL A 397 13.16 34.13 -5.73
N ILE A 398 11.88 33.78 -5.84
CA ILE A 398 11.41 32.55 -6.46
C ILE A 398 10.91 32.92 -7.86
N PRO A 399 11.66 32.58 -8.92
CA PRO A 399 11.24 32.83 -10.29
C PRO A 399 10.04 31.97 -10.68
N GLU A 400 9.34 32.36 -11.74
CA GLU A 400 8.25 31.55 -12.29
C GLU A 400 8.78 30.23 -12.88
N PRO A 401 8.12 29.10 -12.60
CA PRO A 401 8.48 27.82 -13.19
C PRO A 401 8.16 27.77 -14.68
N ARG A 402 8.93 26.97 -15.42
CA ARG A 402 8.68 26.66 -16.83
C ARG A 402 8.56 25.16 -17.01
N ARG A 403 7.69 24.73 -17.92
CA ARG A 403 7.62 23.33 -18.31
C ARG A 403 8.69 23.02 -19.33
N SER A 404 9.39 21.92 -19.12
CA SER A 404 10.39 21.43 -20.07
C SER A 404 10.60 19.93 -19.94
N SER A 405 10.94 19.29 -21.06
CA SER A 405 11.63 18.00 -21.05
C SER A 405 13.07 18.19 -20.53
N ILE A 406 13.67 17.12 -20.02
CA ILE A 406 15.03 17.15 -19.45
C ILE A 406 15.92 16.13 -20.13
N SER A 407 17.23 16.37 -20.09
CA SER A 407 18.19 15.39 -20.62
C SER A 407 18.21 14.14 -19.75
N TRP A 408 18.39 12.98 -20.38
CA TRP A 408 18.57 11.71 -19.66
C TRP A 408 19.72 11.79 -18.62
N SER A 409 20.79 12.52 -18.97
CA SER A 409 21.96 12.72 -18.11
C SER A 409 21.74 13.62 -16.89
N THR A 410 20.65 14.39 -16.84
CA THR A 410 20.33 15.26 -15.71
C THR A 410 19.86 14.42 -14.53
N ALA A 411 20.59 14.42 -13.42
CA ALA A 411 20.18 13.67 -12.22
C ALA A 411 18.93 14.32 -11.60
N VAL A 412 17.91 13.51 -11.27
CA VAL A 412 16.68 14.00 -10.64
C VAL A 412 16.34 13.20 -9.41
N ILE A 413 16.14 13.87 -8.28
CA ILE A 413 15.65 13.21 -7.06
C ILE A 413 14.11 13.18 -7.12
N PRO A 414 13.46 12.01 -6.98
CA PRO A 414 12.01 11.96 -6.86
C PRO A 414 11.53 12.48 -5.48
N PRO A 415 10.31 13.03 -5.38
CA PRO A 415 9.78 13.51 -4.11
C PRO A 415 9.53 12.35 -3.14
N VAL A 416 9.77 12.60 -1.84
CA VAL A 416 9.46 11.70 -0.71
C VAL A 416 8.29 12.24 0.10
N ILE A 417 8.15 13.57 0.15
CA ILE A 417 7.10 14.29 0.88
C ILE A 417 5.95 14.59 -0.08
N THR A 418 4.74 14.18 0.28
CA THR A 418 3.52 14.43 -0.51
C THR A 418 3.00 15.86 -0.35
N ARG A 419 2.07 16.25 -1.22
CA ARG A 419 1.35 17.52 -1.12
C ARG A 419 0.73 17.75 0.27
N GLU A 420 0.01 16.75 0.79
CA GLU A 420 -0.64 16.86 2.10
C GLU A 420 0.37 17.09 3.23
N GLN A 421 1.55 16.45 3.16
CA GLN A 421 2.61 16.65 4.14
C GLN A 421 3.27 18.02 3.99
N ALA A 422 3.42 18.50 2.75
CA ALA A 422 3.92 19.84 2.47
C ALA A 422 2.98 20.93 3.00
N ASP A 423 1.66 20.73 2.90
CA ASP A 423 0.66 21.62 3.51
C ASP A 423 0.86 21.73 5.02
N ARG A 424 1.08 20.60 5.72
CA ARG A 424 1.36 20.61 7.18
C ARG A 424 2.66 21.34 7.53
N LEU A 425 3.73 21.09 6.77
CA LEU A 425 5.02 21.80 6.96
C LEU A 425 4.88 23.31 6.75
N LEU A 426 4.06 23.71 5.79
CA LEU A 426 3.74 25.12 5.57
C LEU A 426 2.96 25.71 6.75
N GLU A 427 1.92 25.03 7.24
CA GLU A 427 1.12 25.48 8.38
C GLU A 427 1.99 25.73 9.62
N ASP A 428 2.90 24.81 9.93
CA ASP A 428 3.86 24.96 11.03
C ASP A 428 4.77 26.18 10.85
N TYR A 429 5.29 26.38 9.64
CA TYR A 429 6.10 27.54 9.29
C TYR A 429 5.32 28.86 9.45
N LEU A 430 4.10 28.95 8.92
CA LEU A 430 3.27 30.16 9.01
C LEU A 430 2.85 30.45 10.46
N ALA A 431 2.57 29.41 11.26
CA ALA A 431 2.28 29.55 12.69
C ALA A 431 3.50 30.10 13.45
N GLU A 432 4.70 29.64 13.10
CA GLU A 432 5.95 30.15 13.65
C GLU A 432 6.20 31.62 13.27
N VAL A 433 5.99 32.01 12.02
CA VAL A 433 6.08 33.42 11.59
C VAL A 433 5.06 34.29 12.33
N SER A 434 3.82 33.83 12.48
CA SER A 434 2.78 34.52 13.26
C SER A 434 3.22 34.72 14.71
N ARG A 435 3.79 33.70 15.35
CA ARG A 435 4.29 33.77 16.73
C ARG A 435 5.41 34.80 16.87
N ARG A 436 6.38 34.78 15.96
CA ARG A 436 7.52 35.73 15.95
C ARG A 436 7.10 37.18 15.73
N THR A 437 6.01 37.41 14.99
CA THR A 437 5.47 38.75 14.76
C THR A 437 4.48 39.19 15.85
N GLY A 438 4.24 38.36 16.88
CA GLY A 438 3.25 38.63 17.93
C GLY A 438 1.82 38.70 17.39
N GLY A 439 1.50 37.91 16.35
CA GLY A 439 0.18 37.86 15.72
C GLY A 439 -0.16 39.07 14.84
N LYS A 440 0.83 39.93 14.53
CA LYS A 440 0.63 41.10 13.67
C LYS A 440 0.50 40.76 12.20
N VAL A 441 0.99 39.58 11.81
CA VAL A 441 0.77 38.99 10.50
C VAL A 441 -0.26 37.88 10.66
N LYS A 442 -1.37 37.97 9.94
CA LYS A 442 -2.41 36.94 9.90
C LYS A 442 -2.38 36.27 8.54
N PHE A 443 -2.25 34.96 8.54
CA PHE A 443 -2.21 34.15 7.33
C PHE A 443 -3.62 33.68 6.97
N GLY A 444 -3.92 33.69 5.68
CA GLY A 444 -4.99 32.88 5.11
C GLY A 444 -4.51 31.44 4.87
N THR A 445 -5.30 30.67 4.13
CA THR A 445 -4.92 29.32 3.72
C THR A 445 -3.84 29.39 2.64
N GLY A 446 -2.74 28.67 2.83
CA GLY A 446 -1.77 28.43 1.77
C GLY A 446 -2.27 27.35 0.81
N THR A 447 -1.91 27.46 -0.47
CA THR A 447 -2.33 26.51 -1.50
C THR A 447 -1.10 26.01 -2.26
N VAL A 448 -0.81 24.71 -2.15
CA VAL A 448 0.19 24.05 -3.00
C VAL A 448 -0.28 24.11 -4.46
N LYS A 449 0.51 24.77 -5.30
CA LYS A 449 0.24 24.93 -6.74
C LYS A 449 0.69 23.71 -7.54
N GLY A 450 1.84 23.15 -7.20
CA GLY A 450 2.42 22.03 -7.95
C GLY A 450 3.79 21.63 -7.43
N LEU A 451 4.28 20.51 -7.95
CA LEU A 451 5.65 20.06 -7.74
C LEU A 451 6.54 20.72 -8.79
N VAL A 452 7.58 21.41 -8.35
CA VAL A 452 8.60 22.04 -9.18
C VAL A 452 9.96 21.43 -8.88
N PHE A 453 10.82 21.37 -9.88
CA PHE A 453 12.18 20.86 -9.76
C PHE A 453 13.17 22.02 -9.84
N VAL A 454 14.07 22.08 -8.87
CA VAL A 454 14.98 23.21 -8.68
C VAL A 454 16.41 22.74 -8.89
N PRO A 455 17.18 23.38 -9.79
CA PRO A 455 18.60 23.09 -9.97
C PRO A 455 19.40 23.31 -8.69
N ALA A 456 20.22 22.33 -8.33
CA ALA A 456 21.09 22.38 -7.16
C ALA A 456 22.49 21.83 -7.48
N LYS A 457 23.45 22.16 -6.62
CA LYS A 457 24.83 21.64 -6.64
C LYS A 457 25.10 20.91 -5.34
N LEU A 458 25.71 19.73 -5.41
CA LEU A 458 26.15 19.02 -4.21
C LEU A 458 27.43 19.68 -3.67
N LYS A 459 27.39 20.21 -2.45
CA LYS A 459 28.55 20.78 -1.75
C LYS A 459 28.80 20.01 -0.46
N GLY A 460 29.72 19.05 -0.51
CA GLY A 460 29.91 18.11 0.59
C GLY A 460 28.70 17.18 0.68
N ASP A 461 28.01 17.21 1.81
CA ASP A 461 26.80 16.44 2.11
C ASP A 461 25.50 17.26 1.99
N ILE A 462 25.56 18.50 1.51
CA ILE A 462 24.41 19.41 1.43
C ILE A 462 24.13 19.79 -0.02
N PHE A 463 22.85 19.84 -0.39
CA PHE A 463 22.42 20.45 -1.64
C PHE A 463 22.38 21.98 -1.51
N ASP A 464 23.24 22.65 -2.25
CA ASP A 464 23.20 24.09 -2.44
C ASP A 464 22.23 24.42 -3.57
N ILE A 465 21.18 25.18 -3.26
CA ILE A 465 20.12 25.57 -4.21
C ILE A 465 20.33 27.05 -4.54
N PRO A 466 21.01 27.41 -5.65
CA PRO A 466 21.47 28.78 -5.88
C PRO A 466 20.34 29.81 -5.95
N VAL A 467 19.19 29.42 -6.50
CA VAL A 467 18.01 30.30 -6.59
C VAL A 467 17.43 30.67 -5.21
N LEU A 468 17.70 29.85 -4.19
CA LEU A 468 17.25 30.08 -2.81
C LEU A 468 18.33 30.70 -1.92
N LYS A 469 19.37 31.33 -2.47
CA LYS A 469 20.47 31.91 -1.68
C LYS A 469 20.01 32.88 -0.59
N GLU A 470 18.96 33.65 -0.84
CA GLU A 470 18.42 34.60 0.15
C GLU A 470 17.43 33.98 1.15
N ALA A 471 16.91 32.78 0.86
CA ALA A 471 15.95 32.04 1.66
C ALA A 471 16.28 30.53 1.64
N PRO A 472 17.47 30.14 2.15
CA PRO A 472 18.03 28.81 1.93
C PRO A 472 17.18 27.72 2.55
N VAL A 473 17.12 26.55 1.90
CA VAL A 473 16.54 25.30 2.41
C VAL A 473 17.69 24.30 2.51
N LEU A 474 17.99 23.84 3.73
CA LEU A 474 19.11 22.95 4.01
C LEU A 474 18.66 21.50 3.89
N ILE A 475 19.13 20.86 2.82
CA ILE A 475 18.81 19.48 2.49
C ILE A 475 20.10 18.68 2.50
N LYS A 476 20.16 17.63 3.31
CA LYS A 476 21.25 16.66 3.29
C LYS A 476 21.06 15.69 2.14
N ALA A 477 22.16 15.38 1.47
CA ALA A 477 22.18 14.47 0.34
C ALA A 477 21.93 13.02 0.75
N ASP A 478 22.43 12.61 1.93
CA ASP A 478 22.32 11.26 2.48
C ASP A 478 22.42 10.18 1.37
N ASN A 479 21.47 9.24 1.33
CA ASN A 479 21.39 8.21 0.30
C ASN A 479 20.58 8.64 -0.94
N LEU A 480 20.15 9.91 -1.03
CA LEU A 480 19.26 10.39 -2.09
C LEU A 480 19.97 10.50 -3.45
N VAL A 481 21.28 10.76 -3.46
CA VAL A 481 22.07 10.81 -4.70
C VAL A 481 22.15 9.44 -5.37
N GLU A 482 22.20 8.35 -4.58
CA GLU A 482 22.31 6.99 -5.09
C GLU A 482 21.02 6.47 -5.74
N VAL A 483 19.91 7.19 -5.54
CA VAL A 483 18.57 6.85 -6.04
C VAL A 483 18.02 7.91 -7.00
N ALA A 484 18.86 8.86 -7.41
CA ALA A 484 18.51 9.81 -8.45
C ALA A 484 18.27 9.09 -9.80
N LEU A 485 17.25 9.54 -10.52
CA LEU A 485 16.85 9.03 -11.83
C LEU A 485 17.58 9.75 -12.96
#